data_AF-A0A1A2N538-F1
#
_entry.id   AF-A0A1A2N538-F1
#
_cell.length_a   1.000
_cell.length_b   1.000
_cell.length_c   1.000
_cell.angle_alpha   90.00
_cell.angle_beta   90.00
_cell.angle_gamma   90.00
#
_symmetry.space_group_name_H-M   'P 1'
#
loop_
_entity.id
_entity.type
_entity.pdbx_description
1 polymer ?
#
loop_
_entity_poly.entity_id
_entity_poly.type
_entity_poly.pdbx_seq_one_letter_code
_entity_poly.pdbx_strand_id
1 'polypeptide(L)'
;MEFQLDEQQRDFAASIDAALGAAGLPGAIRAWAAGDTAPGRKVWGQLADLGVTALAVPEKFDGIGAHPVDLVVALERLGRWCVPGPVTESIAVAPVLLADDERCAGLASGELIATVAMPPQVPRAVDADAAGLVLLATDDGVSEAAPGEEHESVDPSRPLYDVTATGASWQADVKRAYEFGALATAAQLVGAAEALLRDTVDYAKQRSQFGRVIGSYQAIKHKLADVHTAIELARPLLYGA
;
A
#
# COMPACT_ATOMS: atom_id res chain seq x y z
N MET A 1 4.34 26.26 -7.54
CA MET A 1 3.59 25.02 -7.34
C MET A 1 3.45 24.86 -5.85
N GLU A 2 2.22 24.73 -5.35
CA GLU A 2 1.92 24.60 -3.92
C GLU A 2 1.80 23.10 -3.63
N PHE A 3 2.87 22.51 -3.07
CA PHE A 3 2.92 21.08 -2.71
C PHE A 3 2.47 20.82 -1.27
N GLN A 4 1.92 21.83 -0.60
CA GLN A 4 1.47 21.70 0.77
C GLN A 4 0.09 21.04 0.77
N LEU A 5 -0.05 20.01 1.60
CA LEU A 5 -1.35 19.43 1.90
C LEU A 5 -2.24 20.49 2.54
N ASP A 6 -3.52 20.51 2.16
CA ASP A 6 -4.50 21.35 2.83
C ASP A 6 -4.86 20.81 4.23
N GLU A 7 -5.75 21.50 4.93
CA GLU A 7 -6.17 21.09 6.28
C GLU A 7 -6.92 19.75 6.28
N GLN A 8 -7.77 19.50 5.29
CA GLN A 8 -8.55 18.26 5.19
C GLN A 8 -7.64 17.06 4.97
N GLN A 9 -6.64 17.19 4.09
CA GLN A 9 -5.66 16.14 3.81
C GLN A 9 -4.78 15.84 5.03
N ARG A 10 -4.38 16.86 5.80
CA ARG A 10 -3.62 16.66 7.04
C ARG A 10 -4.45 15.96 8.12
N ASP A 11 -5.71 16.37 8.28
CA ASP A 11 -6.62 15.76 9.25
C ASP A 11 -6.96 14.31 8.90
N PHE A 12 -7.11 14.02 7.59
CA PHE A 12 -7.27 12.67 7.09
C PHE A 12 -6.04 11.81 7.38
N ALA A 13 -4.83 12.29 7.07
CA ALA A 13 -3.58 11.60 7.37
C ALA A 13 -3.43 11.33 8.88
N ALA A 14 -3.75 12.31 9.72
CA ALA A 14 -3.70 12.18 11.18
C ALA A 14 -4.70 11.14 11.70
N SER A 15 -5.89 11.06 11.11
CA SER A 15 -6.92 10.07 11.47
C SER A 15 -6.46 8.64 11.15
N ILE A 16 -5.82 8.44 9.99
CA ILE A 16 -5.21 7.16 9.63
C ILE A 16 -4.08 6.80 10.60
N ASP A 17 -3.17 7.74 10.90
CA ASP A 17 -2.07 7.53 11.84
C ASP A 17 -2.57 7.17 13.25
N ALA A 18 -3.65 7.79 13.72
CA ALA A 18 -4.26 7.50 15.01
C ALA A 18 -4.88 6.09 15.06
N ALA A 19 -5.62 5.71 14.01
CA ALA A 19 -6.22 4.39 13.92
C ALA A 19 -5.16 3.28 13.86
N LEU A 20 -4.15 3.42 12.99
CA LEU A 20 -3.08 2.45 12.83
C LEU A 20 -2.16 2.38 14.06
N GLY A 21 -1.92 3.51 14.74
CA GLY A 21 -1.16 3.52 16.00
C GLY A 21 -1.80 2.71 17.13
N ALA A 22 -3.13 2.55 17.13
CA ALA A 22 -3.86 1.75 18.11
C ALA A 22 -4.12 0.30 17.66
N ALA A 23 -3.79 -0.05 16.41
CA ALA A 23 -4.22 -1.31 15.80
C ALA A 23 -3.28 -2.51 16.01
N GLY A 24 -2.12 -2.32 16.65
CA GLY A 24 -1.21 -3.43 16.97
C GLY A 24 -0.55 -4.07 15.74
N LEU A 25 -0.21 -3.27 14.73
CA LEU A 25 0.31 -3.70 13.42
C LEU A 25 1.43 -4.74 13.48
N PRO A 26 2.46 -4.64 14.34
CA PRO A 26 3.50 -5.67 14.39
C PRO A 26 2.96 -7.08 14.69
N GLY A 27 1.90 -7.18 15.49
CA GLY A 27 1.22 -8.45 15.75
C GLY A 27 0.41 -8.91 14.54
N ALA A 28 -0.34 -8.00 13.91
CA ALA A 28 -1.13 -8.30 12.73
C ALA A 28 -0.28 -8.77 11.54
N ILE A 29 0.85 -8.12 11.27
CA ILE A 29 1.79 -8.48 10.21
C ILE A 29 2.38 -9.88 10.45
N ARG A 30 2.79 -10.18 11.69
CA ARG A 30 3.32 -11.53 12.02
C ARG A 30 2.26 -12.62 11.90
N ALA A 31 1.01 -12.33 12.29
CA ALA A 31 -0.10 -13.26 12.12
C ALA A 31 -0.37 -13.50 10.64
N TRP A 32 -0.40 -12.43 9.83
CA TRP A 32 -0.57 -12.51 8.38
C TRP A 32 0.51 -13.37 7.73
N ALA A 33 1.78 -13.14 8.05
CA ALA A 33 2.92 -13.93 7.57
C ALA A 33 2.85 -15.42 7.98
N ALA A 34 2.09 -15.75 9.03
CA ALA A 34 1.86 -17.12 9.49
C ALA A 34 0.55 -17.73 8.93
N GLY A 35 -0.15 -17.02 8.03
CA GLY A 35 -1.41 -17.44 7.42
C GLY A 35 -2.67 -17.06 8.21
N ASP A 36 -2.55 -16.43 9.39
CA ASP A 36 -3.70 -15.90 10.13
C ASP A 36 -3.97 -14.45 9.71
N THR A 37 -4.87 -14.29 8.74
CA THR A 37 -5.23 -12.97 8.20
C THR A 37 -6.21 -12.20 9.07
N ALA A 38 -6.83 -12.82 10.10
CA ALA A 38 -7.92 -12.21 10.85
C ALA A 38 -7.53 -10.89 11.55
N PRO A 39 -6.35 -10.77 12.21
CA PRO A 39 -5.90 -9.50 12.77
C PRO A 39 -5.70 -8.42 11.70
N GLY A 40 -5.13 -8.78 10.54
CA GLY A 40 -4.96 -7.86 9.41
C GLY A 40 -6.29 -7.41 8.83
N ARG A 41 -7.25 -8.33 8.64
CA ARG A 41 -8.61 -7.99 8.16
C ARG A 41 -9.34 -7.03 9.09
N LYS A 42 -9.09 -7.10 10.41
CA LYS A 42 -9.59 -6.08 11.35
C LYS A 42 -9.01 -4.69 11.08
N VAL A 43 -7.72 -4.60 10.74
CA VAL A 43 -7.10 -3.32 10.32
C VAL A 43 -7.75 -2.81 9.04
N TRP A 44 -7.96 -3.67 8.05
CA TRP A 44 -8.67 -3.31 6.81
C TRP A 44 -10.09 -2.80 7.06
N GLY A 45 -10.84 -3.41 8.00
CA GLY A 45 -12.15 -2.89 8.42
C GLY A 45 -12.07 -1.47 8.99
N GLN A 46 -11.06 -1.17 9.82
CA GLN A 46 -10.85 0.19 10.34
C GLN A 46 -10.50 1.18 9.22
N LEU A 47 -9.74 0.75 8.22
CA LEU A 47 -9.42 1.57 7.05
C LEU A 47 -10.67 1.84 6.19
N ALA A 48 -11.55 0.86 6.05
CA ALA A 48 -12.83 1.02 5.36
C ALA A 48 -13.77 1.98 6.11
N ASP A 49 -13.85 1.90 7.45
CA ASP A 49 -14.60 2.86 8.27
C ASP A 49 -14.11 4.30 8.09
N LEU A 50 -12.83 4.49 7.79
CA LEU A 50 -12.21 5.79 7.47
C LEU A 50 -12.36 6.19 5.99
N GLY A 51 -12.94 5.33 5.15
CA GLY A 51 -13.13 5.57 3.71
C GLY A 51 -11.88 5.33 2.85
N VAL A 52 -10.79 4.80 3.41
CA VAL A 52 -9.51 4.62 2.70
C VAL A 52 -9.66 3.66 1.51
N THR A 53 -10.41 2.57 1.69
CA THR A 53 -10.66 1.55 0.66
C THR A 53 -11.59 2.05 -0.46
N ALA A 54 -12.34 3.12 -0.19
CA ALA A 54 -13.30 3.71 -1.11
C ALA A 54 -12.72 4.87 -1.96
N LEU A 55 -11.49 5.33 -1.68
CA LEU A 55 -10.90 6.53 -2.30
C LEU A 55 -10.91 6.48 -3.84
N ALA A 56 -10.45 5.38 -4.44
CA ALA A 56 -10.38 5.23 -5.89
C ALA A 56 -11.63 4.57 -6.49
N VAL A 57 -12.63 4.23 -5.67
CA VAL A 57 -13.86 3.59 -6.12
C VAL A 57 -14.83 4.67 -6.64
N PRO A 58 -15.53 4.45 -7.77
CA PRO A 58 -16.56 5.38 -8.24
C PRO A 58 -17.73 5.55 -7.25
N GLU A 59 -18.27 6.76 -7.14
CA GLU A 59 -19.37 7.09 -6.21
C GLU A 59 -20.62 6.20 -6.36
N LYS A 60 -20.92 5.72 -7.57
CA LYS A 60 -22.06 4.81 -7.82
C LYS A 60 -21.95 3.44 -7.15
N PHE A 61 -20.76 3.08 -6.67
CA PHE A 61 -20.48 1.86 -5.93
C PHE A 61 -20.10 2.18 -4.47
N ASP A 62 -20.70 3.23 -3.90
CA ASP A 62 -20.40 3.74 -2.55
C ASP A 62 -18.94 4.16 -2.36
N GLY A 63 -18.27 4.50 -3.46
CA GLY A 63 -16.93 5.06 -3.46
C GLY A 63 -16.89 6.57 -3.16
N ILE A 64 -15.68 7.11 -3.01
CA ILE A 64 -15.47 8.55 -2.79
C ILE A 64 -15.10 9.26 -4.10
N GLY A 65 -14.50 8.56 -5.07
CA GLY A 65 -13.99 9.21 -6.29
C GLY A 65 -12.97 10.31 -6.00
N ALA A 66 -12.12 10.11 -5.00
CA ALA A 66 -11.22 11.12 -4.44
C ALA A 66 -10.17 11.59 -5.47
N HIS A 67 -9.56 12.75 -5.19
CA HIS A 67 -8.46 13.22 -6.01
C HIS A 67 -7.24 12.30 -5.80
N PRO A 68 -6.39 12.06 -6.83
CA PRO A 68 -5.20 11.22 -6.68
C PRO A 68 -4.27 11.62 -5.53
N VAL A 69 -4.27 12.91 -5.15
CA VAL A 69 -3.51 13.40 -3.98
C VAL A 69 -4.03 12.80 -2.68
N ASP A 70 -5.34 12.64 -2.49
CA ASP A 70 -5.91 12.05 -1.28
C ASP A 70 -5.55 10.56 -1.16
N LEU A 71 -5.48 9.86 -2.30
CA LEU A 71 -4.97 8.50 -2.40
C LEU A 71 -3.49 8.43 -1.99
N VAL A 72 -2.65 9.33 -2.51
CA VAL A 72 -1.23 9.42 -2.13
C VAL A 72 -1.07 9.67 -0.63
N VAL A 73 -1.84 10.60 -0.06
CA VAL A 73 -1.84 10.90 1.38
C VAL A 73 -2.13 9.64 2.20
N ALA A 74 -3.18 8.91 1.85
CA ALA A 74 -3.54 7.68 2.56
C ALA A 74 -2.45 6.61 2.43
N LEU A 75 -1.99 6.32 1.21
CA LEU A 75 -1.03 5.25 0.94
C LEU A 75 0.34 5.52 1.56
N GLU A 76 0.73 6.78 1.69
CA GLU A 76 1.92 7.15 2.44
C GLU A 76 1.79 6.77 3.93
N ARG A 77 0.62 6.99 4.54
CA ARG A 77 0.37 6.54 5.91
C ARG A 77 0.33 5.02 6.02
N LEU A 78 -0.31 4.32 5.08
CA LEU A 78 -0.35 2.86 5.09
C LEU A 78 1.05 2.25 4.96
N GLY A 79 1.93 2.84 4.14
CA GLY A 79 3.33 2.45 4.03
C GLY A 79 4.14 2.71 5.30
N ARG A 80 3.91 3.84 5.99
CA ARG A 80 4.54 4.15 7.29
C ARG A 80 4.26 3.08 8.34
N TRP A 81 3.09 2.46 8.29
CA TRP A 81 2.65 1.44 9.25
C TRP A 81 2.81 0.00 8.74
N CYS A 82 3.33 -0.19 7.52
CA CYS A 82 3.47 -1.49 6.86
C CYS A 82 2.17 -2.31 6.90
N VAL A 83 1.04 -1.71 6.53
CA VAL A 83 -0.26 -2.40 6.53
C VAL A 83 -0.17 -3.68 5.69
N PRO A 84 -0.52 -4.86 6.26
CA PRO A 84 -0.39 -6.14 5.55
C PRO A 84 -1.47 -6.33 4.48
N GLY A 85 -1.18 -7.19 3.50
CA GLY A 85 -2.07 -7.52 2.40
C GLY A 85 -1.77 -6.78 1.09
N PRO A 86 -2.58 -7.00 0.05
CA PRO A 86 -2.41 -6.42 -1.28
C PRO A 86 -2.95 -4.97 -1.33
N VAL A 87 -2.32 -4.07 -0.55
CA VAL A 87 -2.76 -2.67 -0.36
C VAL A 87 -2.80 -1.90 -1.69
N THR A 88 -1.70 -1.92 -2.44
CA THR A 88 -1.60 -1.22 -3.73
C THR A 88 -2.64 -1.75 -4.70
N GLU A 89 -2.69 -3.07 -4.81
CA GLU A 89 -3.51 -3.79 -5.76
C GLU A 89 -5.00 -3.54 -5.47
N SER A 90 -5.41 -3.67 -4.22
CA SER A 90 -6.83 -3.55 -3.84
C SER A 90 -7.33 -2.10 -3.84
N ILE A 91 -6.52 -1.13 -3.39
CA ILE A 91 -6.98 0.24 -3.19
C ILE A 91 -6.75 1.12 -4.42
N ALA A 92 -5.66 0.91 -5.17
CA ALA A 92 -5.30 1.80 -6.28
C ALA A 92 -5.47 1.16 -7.68
N VAL A 93 -5.30 -0.16 -7.81
CA VAL A 93 -5.26 -0.84 -9.12
C VAL A 93 -6.61 -1.47 -9.47
N ALA A 94 -7.16 -2.29 -8.58
CA ALA A 94 -8.38 -3.05 -8.81
C ALA A 94 -9.60 -2.16 -9.12
N PRO A 95 -9.81 -1.00 -8.48
CA PRO A 95 -10.91 -0.10 -8.86
C PRO A 95 -10.84 0.37 -10.31
N VAL A 96 -9.63 0.57 -10.86
CA VAL A 96 -9.44 0.94 -12.27
C VAL A 96 -9.69 -0.26 -13.19
N LEU A 97 -9.23 -1.46 -12.81
CA LEU A 97 -9.36 -2.68 -13.61
C LEU A 97 -10.80 -3.24 -13.62
N LEU A 98 -11.55 -3.07 -12.54
CA LEU A 98 -12.96 -3.46 -12.47
C LEU A 98 -13.86 -2.52 -13.25
N ALA A 99 -13.42 -1.29 -13.53
CA ALA A 99 -14.18 -0.30 -14.30
C ALA A 99 -15.60 -0.06 -13.74
N ASP A 100 -16.63 -0.50 -14.46
CA ASP A 100 -18.05 -0.32 -14.10
C ASP A 100 -18.69 -1.59 -13.50
N ASP A 101 -17.90 -2.39 -12.80
CA ASP A 101 -18.34 -3.66 -12.21
C ASP A 101 -18.84 -3.49 -10.76
N GLU A 102 -19.93 -4.16 -10.42
CA GLU A 102 -20.56 -4.11 -9.08
C GLU A 102 -19.63 -4.58 -7.94
N ARG A 103 -18.60 -5.39 -8.25
CA ARG A 103 -17.57 -5.81 -7.28
C ARG A 103 -16.81 -4.63 -6.66
N CYS A 104 -16.81 -3.46 -7.30
CA CYS A 104 -16.29 -2.22 -6.74
C CYS A 104 -16.91 -1.86 -5.38
N ALA A 105 -18.19 -2.17 -5.14
CA ALA A 105 -18.84 -1.91 -3.85
C ALA A 105 -18.23 -2.77 -2.71
N GLY A 106 -17.81 -4.00 -3.04
CA GLY A 106 -17.06 -4.85 -2.13
C GLY A 106 -15.69 -4.27 -1.78
N LEU A 107 -15.02 -3.61 -2.73
CA LEU A 107 -13.76 -2.92 -2.48
C LEU A 107 -13.98 -1.71 -1.57
N ALA A 108 -14.99 -0.87 -1.86
CA ALA A 108 -15.29 0.32 -1.09
C ALA A 108 -15.57 0.00 0.39
N SER A 109 -16.37 -1.03 0.66
CA SER A 109 -16.67 -1.50 2.02
C SER A 109 -15.52 -2.22 2.73
N GLY A 110 -14.45 -2.57 2.02
CA GLY A 110 -13.33 -3.36 2.55
C GLY A 110 -13.62 -4.85 2.77
N GLU A 111 -14.84 -5.31 2.47
CA GLU A 111 -15.21 -6.73 2.54
C GLU A 111 -14.42 -7.54 1.49
N LEU A 112 -14.29 -6.98 0.30
CA LEU A 112 -13.47 -7.53 -0.78
C LEU A 112 -12.07 -6.92 -0.74
N ILE A 113 -11.07 -7.79 -0.73
CA ILE A 113 -9.67 -7.42 -0.97
C ILE A 113 -9.25 -8.08 -2.28
N ALA A 114 -8.70 -7.29 -3.19
CA ALA A 114 -8.24 -7.76 -4.49
C ALA A 114 -6.72 -7.75 -4.59
N THR A 115 -6.17 -8.69 -5.36
CA THR A 115 -4.78 -8.69 -5.81
C THR A 115 -4.71 -8.79 -7.33
N VAL A 116 -3.58 -8.40 -7.91
CA VAL A 116 -3.42 -8.29 -9.36
C VAL A 116 -2.05 -8.79 -9.80
N ALA A 117 -2.00 -9.57 -10.88
CA ALA A 117 -0.81 -9.75 -11.72
C ALA A 117 -0.98 -9.00 -13.05
N MET A 118 0.09 -8.34 -13.49
CA MET A 118 0.19 -7.57 -14.74
C MET A 118 1.52 -7.88 -15.46
N PRO A 119 1.69 -9.07 -16.06
CA PRO A 119 2.92 -9.41 -16.77
C PRO A 119 3.13 -8.51 -18.02
N PRO A 120 4.38 -8.16 -18.35
CA PRO A 120 5.63 -8.59 -17.71
C PRO A 120 6.07 -7.75 -16.50
N GLN A 121 5.47 -6.58 -16.24
CA GLN A 121 5.96 -5.65 -15.22
C GLN A 121 5.72 -6.16 -13.79
N VAL A 122 4.57 -6.79 -13.55
CA VAL A 122 4.15 -7.37 -12.27
C VAL A 122 3.70 -8.82 -12.54
N PRO A 123 4.64 -9.76 -12.77
CA PRO A 123 4.28 -11.09 -13.27
C PRO A 123 3.54 -11.98 -12.25
N ARG A 124 3.48 -11.58 -10.99
CA ARG A 124 2.91 -12.36 -9.87
C ARG A 124 2.01 -11.49 -9.02
N ALA A 125 0.97 -12.10 -8.47
CA ALA A 125 0.06 -11.46 -7.55
C ALA A 125 0.53 -11.69 -6.10
N VAL A 126 0.50 -10.66 -5.27
CA VAL A 126 0.83 -10.77 -3.83
C VAL A 126 -0.39 -11.26 -3.05
N ASP A 127 -0.18 -12.10 -2.01
CA ASP A 127 -1.25 -12.55 -1.10
C ASP A 127 -2.48 -13.15 -1.82
N ALA A 128 -2.26 -13.85 -2.94
CA ALA A 128 -3.36 -14.36 -3.78
C ALA A 128 -4.16 -15.50 -3.13
N ASP A 129 -3.62 -16.14 -2.11
CA ASP A 129 -4.30 -17.11 -1.24
C ASP A 129 -5.24 -16.44 -0.22
N ALA A 130 -4.93 -15.19 0.17
CA ALA A 130 -5.70 -14.41 1.14
C ALA A 130 -6.68 -13.42 0.48
N ALA A 131 -6.46 -13.06 -0.78
CA ALA A 131 -7.32 -12.15 -1.54
C ALA A 131 -8.68 -12.80 -1.86
N GLY A 132 -9.75 -12.01 -1.73
CA GLY A 132 -11.10 -12.44 -2.14
C GLY A 132 -11.32 -12.34 -3.66
N LEU A 133 -10.45 -11.64 -4.36
CA LEU A 133 -10.43 -11.51 -5.82
C LEU A 133 -8.99 -11.49 -6.34
N VAL A 134 -8.69 -12.33 -7.32
CA VAL A 134 -7.40 -12.35 -8.01
C VAL A 134 -7.64 -11.95 -9.47
N LEU A 135 -6.95 -10.93 -9.93
CA LEU A 135 -7.05 -10.43 -11.31
C LEU A 135 -5.75 -10.71 -12.07
N LEU A 136 -5.90 -11.07 -13.34
CA LEU A 136 -4.82 -11.08 -14.31
C LEU A 136 -5.14 -10.04 -15.39
N ALA A 137 -4.31 -9.00 -15.48
CA ALA A 137 -4.40 -7.99 -16.51
C ALA A 137 -3.26 -8.15 -17.53
N THR A 138 -3.62 -8.22 -18.80
CA THR A 138 -2.69 -8.28 -19.93
C THR A 138 -3.07 -7.21 -20.95
N ASP A 139 -2.29 -7.09 -22.03
CA ASP A 139 -2.64 -6.22 -23.15
C ASP A 139 -3.96 -6.62 -23.85
N ASP A 140 -4.41 -7.87 -23.67
CA ASP A 140 -5.66 -8.39 -24.25
C ASP A 140 -6.90 -8.12 -23.37
N GLY A 141 -6.70 -7.60 -22.16
CA GLY A 141 -7.76 -7.25 -21.21
C GLY A 141 -7.51 -7.81 -19.81
N VAL A 142 -8.56 -7.82 -19.00
CA VAL A 142 -8.53 -8.23 -17.60
C VAL A 142 -9.43 -9.45 -17.42
N SER A 143 -8.98 -10.42 -16.64
CA SER A 143 -9.77 -11.59 -16.27
C SER A 143 -9.63 -11.88 -14.78
N GLU A 144 -10.61 -12.58 -14.22
CA GLU A 144 -10.39 -13.29 -12.96
C GLU A 144 -9.36 -14.39 -13.16
N ALA A 145 -8.59 -14.66 -12.11
CA ALA A 145 -7.57 -15.67 -12.10
C ALA A 145 -7.64 -16.52 -10.82
N ALA A 146 -7.03 -17.70 -10.86
CA ALA A 146 -6.77 -18.52 -9.69
C ALA A 146 -5.28 -18.47 -9.31
N PRO A 147 -4.96 -18.49 -8.01
CA PRO A 147 -3.58 -18.63 -7.55
C PRO A 147 -3.01 -20.00 -7.94
N GLY A 148 -1.75 -20.00 -8.35
CA GLY A 148 -0.96 -21.17 -8.71
C GLY A 148 0.19 -21.39 -7.73
N GLU A 149 1.40 -21.55 -8.26
CA GLU A 149 2.61 -21.77 -7.46
C GLU A 149 2.94 -20.56 -6.58
N GLU A 150 3.21 -20.81 -5.30
CA GLU A 150 3.70 -19.82 -4.32
C GLU A 150 5.22 -19.66 -4.44
N HIS A 151 5.69 -18.42 -4.34
CA HIS A 151 7.09 -18.04 -4.41
C HIS A 151 7.50 -17.23 -3.19
N GLU A 152 8.70 -17.52 -2.68
CA GLU A 152 9.32 -16.74 -1.61
C GLU A 152 9.61 -15.31 -2.07
N SER A 153 9.34 -14.35 -1.19
CA SER A 153 9.61 -12.92 -1.40
C SER A 153 10.59 -12.40 -0.35
N VAL A 154 11.22 -11.25 -0.62
CA VAL A 154 12.13 -10.60 0.34
C VAL A 154 11.40 -10.22 1.63
N ASP A 155 10.11 -9.91 1.54
CA ASP A 155 9.25 -9.67 2.69
C ASP A 155 8.42 -10.95 2.96
N PRO A 156 8.73 -11.71 4.02
CA PRO A 156 8.01 -12.95 4.32
C PRO A 156 6.53 -12.73 4.67
N SER A 157 6.09 -11.48 4.90
CA SER A 157 4.68 -11.14 5.09
C SER A 157 3.92 -10.90 3.78
N ARG A 158 4.58 -11.03 2.63
CA ARG A 158 4.04 -10.78 1.29
C ARG A 158 4.42 -11.91 0.32
N PRO A 159 3.84 -13.12 0.44
CA PRO A 159 4.03 -14.21 -0.51
C PRO A 159 3.56 -13.83 -1.92
N LEU A 160 4.22 -14.35 -2.95
CA LEU A 160 3.92 -14.06 -4.35
C LEU A 160 3.41 -15.32 -5.04
N TYR A 161 2.40 -15.19 -5.89
CA TYR A 161 1.78 -16.31 -6.58
C TYR A 161 1.83 -16.09 -8.09
N ASP A 162 2.17 -17.15 -8.82
CA ASP A 162 1.77 -17.21 -10.22
C ASP A 162 0.24 -17.29 -10.29
N VAL A 163 -0.37 -16.75 -11.34
CA VAL A 163 -1.83 -16.76 -11.49
C VAL A 163 -2.23 -17.19 -12.91
N THR A 164 -3.36 -17.87 -13.03
CA THR A 164 -3.89 -18.33 -14.32
C THR A 164 -5.32 -17.84 -14.50
N ALA A 165 -5.62 -17.24 -15.65
CA ALA A 165 -6.97 -16.80 -16.00
C ALA A 165 -7.99 -17.94 -15.89
N THR A 166 -9.12 -17.67 -15.24
CA THR A 166 -10.21 -18.65 -15.01
C THR A 166 -11.52 -18.26 -15.69
N GLY A 167 -11.66 -16.99 -16.08
CA GLY A 167 -12.90 -16.43 -16.60
C GLY A 167 -12.78 -15.76 -17.96
N ALA A 168 -13.91 -15.18 -18.40
CA ALA A 168 -13.92 -14.32 -19.58
C ALA A 168 -13.12 -13.04 -19.32
N SER A 169 -12.46 -12.54 -20.37
CA SER A 169 -11.77 -11.26 -20.32
C SER A 169 -12.75 -10.11 -20.57
N TRP A 170 -12.55 -8.99 -19.88
CA TRP A 170 -13.19 -7.70 -20.13
C TRP A 170 -12.14 -6.62 -20.42
N GLN A 171 -12.58 -5.52 -21.01
CA GLN A 171 -11.70 -4.40 -21.33
C GLN A 171 -11.65 -3.41 -20.16
N ALA A 172 -10.45 -2.96 -19.81
CA ALA A 172 -10.21 -1.93 -18.81
C ALA A 172 -8.96 -1.11 -19.19
N ASP A 173 -8.75 0.02 -18.54
CA ASP A 173 -7.56 0.85 -18.75
C ASP A 173 -6.36 0.28 -17.95
N VAL A 174 -5.76 -0.79 -18.48
CA VAL A 174 -4.62 -1.50 -17.88
C VAL A 174 -3.42 -0.56 -17.69
N LYS A 175 -3.20 0.37 -18.63
CA LYS A 175 -2.11 1.35 -18.54
C LYS A 175 -2.32 2.28 -17.35
N ARG A 176 -3.53 2.84 -17.20
CA ARG A 176 -3.86 3.70 -16.06
C ARG A 176 -3.80 2.95 -14.74
N ALA A 177 -4.27 1.70 -14.70
CA ALA A 177 -4.17 0.87 -13.51
C ALA A 177 -2.71 0.65 -13.08
N TYR A 178 -1.81 0.41 -14.04
CA TYR A 178 -0.37 0.31 -13.77
C TYR A 178 0.22 1.64 -13.25
N GLU A 179 -0.16 2.78 -13.84
CA GLU A 179 0.28 4.11 -13.38
C GLU A 179 -0.15 4.39 -11.94
N PHE A 180 -1.40 4.06 -11.58
CA PHE A 180 -1.89 4.15 -10.20
C PHE A 180 -1.18 3.18 -9.27
N GLY A 181 -0.87 1.96 -9.72
CA GLY A 181 -0.08 1.00 -8.94
C GLY A 181 1.35 1.49 -8.66
N ALA A 182 1.99 2.12 -9.65
CA ALA A 182 3.31 2.73 -9.49
C ALA A 182 3.28 3.92 -8.52
N LEU A 183 2.28 4.81 -8.65
CA LEU A 183 2.08 5.95 -7.76
C LEU A 183 1.83 5.49 -6.31
N ALA A 184 0.95 4.51 -6.13
CA ALA A 184 0.61 3.92 -4.85
C ALA A 184 1.81 3.27 -4.15
N THR A 185 2.61 2.53 -4.91
CA THR A 185 3.83 1.90 -4.40
C THR A 185 4.87 2.95 -4.01
N ALA A 186 5.04 4.00 -4.82
CA ALA A 186 5.93 5.11 -4.49
C ALA A 186 5.50 5.81 -3.18
N ALA A 187 4.20 6.04 -2.98
CA ALA A 187 3.67 6.60 -1.75
C ALA A 187 3.98 5.71 -0.53
N GLN A 188 3.73 4.41 -0.63
CA GLN A 188 4.04 3.48 0.45
C GLN A 188 5.53 3.45 0.78
N LEU A 189 6.41 3.45 -0.23
CA LEU A 189 7.85 3.47 -0.03
C LEU A 189 8.34 4.75 0.65
N VAL A 190 7.77 5.91 0.31
CA VAL A 190 8.09 7.18 1.00
C VAL A 190 7.67 7.12 2.47
N GLY A 191 6.46 6.62 2.75
CA GLY A 191 5.97 6.43 4.11
C GLY A 191 6.81 5.47 4.94
N ALA A 192 7.15 4.31 4.37
CA ALA A 192 8.00 3.31 5.00
C ALA A 192 9.41 3.86 5.27
N ALA A 193 9.99 4.58 4.31
CA ALA A 193 11.30 5.21 4.47
C ALA A 193 11.30 6.26 5.59
N GLU A 194 10.22 7.05 5.72
CA GLU A 194 10.06 8.01 6.81
C GLU A 194 10.01 7.31 8.18
N ALA A 195 9.23 6.23 8.29
CA ALA A 195 9.14 5.42 9.51
C ALA A 195 10.49 4.81 9.90
N LEU A 196 11.17 4.19 8.93
CA LEU A 196 12.49 3.58 9.13
C LEU A 196 13.52 4.62 9.57
N LEU A 197 13.54 5.81 8.96
CA LEU A 197 14.45 6.88 9.34
C LEU A 197 14.18 7.36 10.78
N ARG A 198 12.91 7.61 11.12
CA ARG A 198 12.50 8.05 12.47
C ARG A 198 12.97 7.04 13.52
N ASP A 199 12.59 5.77 13.35
CA ASP A 199 12.87 4.73 14.32
C ASP A 199 14.40 4.48 14.45
N THR A 200 15.14 4.58 13.33
CA THR A 200 16.60 4.49 13.33
C THR A 200 17.25 5.65 14.07
N VAL A 201 16.76 6.88 13.88
CA VAL A 201 17.26 8.07 14.60
C VAL A 201 17.01 7.92 16.10
N ASP A 202 15.83 7.46 16.49
CA ASP A 202 15.48 7.26 17.90
C ASP A 202 16.36 6.19 18.54
N TYR A 203 16.59 5.07 17.85
CA TYR A 203 17.53 4.06 18.32
C TYR A 203 18.95 4.60 18.42
N ALA A 204 19.41 5.38 17.43
CA ALA A 204 20.76 5.95 17.41
C ALA A 204 21.02 6.93 18.56
N LYS A 205 19.98 7.64 19.02
CA LYS A 205 20.05 8.54 20.19
C LYS A 205 20.16 7.78 21.52
N GLN A 206 19.66 6.55 21.59
CA GLN A 206 19.59 5.78 22.83
C GLN A 206 20.74 4.76 22.97
N ARG A 207 21.12 4.11 21.87
CA ARG A 207 22.13 3.04 21.89
C ARG A 207 23.53 3.59 22.15
N SER A 208 24.23 3.03 23.14
CA SER A 208 25.62 3.41 23.48
C SER A 208 26.65 2.34 23.13
N GLN A 209 27.77 2.76 22.52
CA GLN A 209 28.95 1.95 22.23
C GLN A 209 30.21 2.83 22.32
N PHE A 210 31.34 2.24 22.70
CA PHE A 210 32.61 2.94 22.89
C PHE A 210 32.49 4.25 23.71
N GLY A 211 31.70 4.20 24.80
CA GLY A 211 31.59 5.29 25.77
C GLY A 211 30.65 6.45 25.39
N ARG A 212 29.91 6.38 24.27
CA ARG A 212 28.92 7.40 23.88
C ARG A 212 27.77 6.83 23.05
N VAL A 213 26.72 7.61 22.84
CA VAL A 213 25.60 7.23 21.97
C VAL A 213 26.05 7.13 20.51
N ILE A 214 25.53 6.14 19.78
CA ILE A 214 25.97 5.86 18.41
C ILE A 214 25.60 7.00 17.44
N GLY A 215 24.53 7.74 17.71
CA GLY A 215 24.16 8.93 16.93
C GLY A 215 25.18 10.07 16.99
N SER A 216 26.18 10.01 17.88
CA SER A 216 27.24 11.02 17.95
C SER A 216 28.38 10.82 16.92
N TYR A 217 28.52 9.61 16.34
CA TYR A 217 29.53 9.34 15.33
C TYR A 217 29.16 9.96 13.97
N GLN A 218 30.09 10.69 13.35
CA GLN A 218 29.88 11.37 12.07
C GLN A 218 29.43 10.41 10.96
N ALA A 219 29.99 9.19 10.91
CA ALA A 219 29.61 8.18 9.93
C ALA A 219 28.13 7.78 10.03
N ILE A 220 27.53 7.81 11.22
CA ILE A 220 26.11 7.51 11.42
C ILE A 220 25.28 8.75 11.05
N LYS A 221 25.68 9.95 11.50
CA LYS A 221 24.99 11.21 11.17
C LYS A 221 24.87 11.43 9.67
N HIS A 222 25.96 11.26 8.93
CA HIS A 222 25.97 11.45 7.48
C HIS A 222 25.00 10.49 6.79
N LYS A 223 25.02 9.19 7.14
CA LYS A 223 24.08 8.22 6.57
C LYS A 223 22.62 8.59 6.81
N LEU A 224 22.28 9.05 8.03
CA LEU A 224 20.91 9.47 8.34
C LEU A 224 20.52 10.76 7.61
N ALA A 225 21.45 11.70 7.43
CA ALA A 225 21.23 12.91 6.65
C ALA A 225 21.04 12.63 5.16
N ASP A 226 21.78 11.67 4.61
CA ASP A 226 21.65 11.24 3.21
C ASP A 226 20.25 10.64 2.96
N VAL A 227 19.79 9.75 3.86
CA VAL A 227 18.44 9.16 3.77
C VAL A 227 17.37 10.23 3.92
N HIS A 228 17.51 11.15 4.87
CA HIS A 228 16.58 12.26 5.03
C HIS A 228 16.49 13.10 3.75
N THR A 229 17.64 13.46 3.16
CA THR A 229 17.70 14.22 1.91
C THR A 229 17.02 13.48 0.77
N ALA A 230 17.23 12.17 0.64
CA ALA A 230 16.59 11.36 -0.39
C ALA A 230 15.04 11.34 -0.25
N ILE A 231 14.52 11.24 0.98
CA ILE A 231 13.08 11.29 1.25
C ILE A 231 12.50 12.67 0.91
N GLU A 232 13.17 13.75 1.34
CA GLU A 232 12.74 15.13 1.05
C GLU A 232 12.75 15.45 -0.45
N LEU A 233 13.64 14.81 -1.23
CA LEU A 233 13.66 14.96 -2.69
C LEU A 233 12.62 14.09 -3.41
N ALA A 234 12.27 12.92 -2.86
CA ALA A 234 11.27 12.02 -3.44
C ALA A 234 9.84 12.55 -3.28
N ARG A 235 9.54 13.17 -2.12
CA ARG A 235 8.18 13.59 -1.76
C ARG A 235 7.56 14.59 -2.75
N PRO A 236 8.22 15.67 -3.19
CA PRO A 236 7.64 16.58 -4.19
C PRO A 236 7.39 15.93 -5.56
N LEU A 237 8.20 14.94 -5.94
CA LEU A 237 7.99 14.18 -7.18
C LEU A 237 6.74 13.31 -7.10
N LEU A 238 6.51 12.70 -5.93
CA LEU A 238 5.31 11.92 -5.65
C LEU A 238 4.04 12.78 -5.73
N TYR A 239 4.03 13.94 -5.06
CA TYR A 239 2.86 14.83 -5.04
C TYR A 239 2.67 15.62 -6.36
N GLY A 240 3.67 15.64 -7.23
CA GLY A 240 3.62 16.33 -8.54
C GLY A 240 3.37 15.41 -9.74
N ALA A 241 3.31 14.08 -9.54
CA ALA A 241 3.08 13.08 -10.58
C ALA A 241 1.60 13.03 -11.01
#